data_AF-A0A7Y4VQH2-F1
#
_entry.id   AF-A0A7Y4VQH2-F1
#
_cell.length_a   1.000
_cell.length_b   1.000
_cell.length_c   1.000
_cell.angle_alpha   90.00
_cell.angle_beta   90.00
_cell.angle_gamma   90.00
#
_symmetry.space_group_name_H-M   'P 1'
#
loop_
_entity.id
_entity.type
_entity.pdbx_description
1 polymer ?
#
loop_
_entity_poly.entity_id
_entity_poly.type
_entity_poly.pdbx_seq_one_letter_code
_entity_poly.pdbx_strand_id
1 'polypeptide(L)'
;MRIIAGKWRSRRIEHPPTVRTRPMPDRVREAVFDILASWFDLPGGIPAVAVADMFAGSGSLGLEAVSRGASGCDFFERAGSALATLKSNLHDLDTGPECRVLRVNAWTCPLTTPRPPSPYGILFVDPPYADARDTSPTGRVPRLLNDLYLAAWAAGESVVVLHHEDRVQPDVIPGSAWCVADRRVYGSTGITFVTATPPPADSRESMTASPRDDLGSDTNAPAVEGVPGG
;
A
#
# COMPACT_ATOMS: atom_id res chain seq x y z
N MET A 1 0.17 15.67 -2.76
CA MET A 1 -0.82 14.57 -2.62
C MET A 1 -1.91 15.03 -1.67
N ARG A 2 -3.03 14.31 -1.59
CA ARG A 2 -4.11 14.58 -0.62
C ARG A 2 -4.70 13.28 -0.09
N ILE A 3 -5.32 13.30 1.08
CA ILE A 3 -6.16 12.20 1.55
C ILE A 3 -7.42 12.10 0.68
N ILE A 4 -7.81 10.90 0.26
CA ILE A 4 -8.85 10.64 -0.74
C ILE A 4 -10.22 10.56 -0.06
N ALA A 5 -10.33 9.80 1.04
CA ALA A 5 -11.60 9.59 1.74
C ALA A 5 -11.45 9.58 3.28
N GLY A 6 -12.57 9.44 3.99
CA GLY A 6 -12.60 9.37 5.45
C GLY A 6 -12.51 10.73 6.16
N LYS A 7 -12.16 10.73 7.45
CA LYS A 7 -12.19 11.92 8.32
C LYS A 7 -11.30 13.07 7.86
N TRP A 8 -10.20 12.77 7.16
CA TRP A 8 -9.27 13.76 6.64
C TRP A 8 -9.41 13.99 5.14
N ARG A 9 -10.52 13.58 4.53
CA ARG A 9 -10.77 13.72 3.08
C ARG A 9 -10.38 15.12 2.57
N SER A 10 -9.68 15.13 1.43
CA SER A 10 -9.17 16.32 0.74
C SER A 10 -8.09 17.12 1.48
N ARG A 11 -7.67 16.74 2.69
CA ARG A 11 -6.53 17.36 3.37
C ARG A 11 -5.24 17.07 2.59
N ARG A 12 -4.41 18.08 2.45
CA ARG A 12 -3.12 17.98 1.76
C ARG A 12 -2.12 17.23 2.64
N ILE A 13 -1.29 16.42 1.99
CA ILE A 13 -0.11 15.81 2.59
C ILE A 13 1.12 16.14 1.74
N GLU A 14 2.20 16.49 2.41
CA GLU A 14 3.49 16.80 1.80
C GLU A 14 4.23 15.52 1.40
N HIS A 15 5.16 15.67 0.45
CA HIS A 15 6.02 14.59 -0.02
C HIS A 15 7.48 14.89 0.32
N PRO A 16 8.32 13.87 0.57
CA PRO A 16 9.73 14.10 0.88
C PRO A 16 10.43 14.72 -0.33
N PRO A 17 11.40 15.65 -0.15
CA PRO A 17 12.06 16.33 -1.26
C PRO A 17 12.95 15.40 -2.09
N THR A 18 13.53 14.35 -1.48
CA THR A 18 14.38 13.36 -2.15
C THR A 18 13.57 12.11 -2.45
N VAL A 19 12.75 12.16 -3.50
CA VAL A 19 11.98 11.01 -3.96
C VAL A 19 12.86 10.16 -4.88
N ARG A 20 13.44 9.07 -4.37
CA ARG A 20 14.12 8.06 -5.21
C ARG A 20 13.13 7.14 -5.95
N THR A 21 11.84 7.18 -5.59
CA THR A 21 10.77 6.32 -6.13
C THR A 21 9.48 7.10 -6.35
N ARG A 22 8.88 7.01 -7.53
CA ARG A 22 7.64 7.75 -7.85
C ARG A 22 6.55 7.46 -6.79
N PRO A 23 5.90 8.48 -6.20
CA PRO A 23 4.82 8.24 -5.24
C PRO A 23 3.68 7.49 -5.91
N MET A 24 3.03 6.60 -5.16
CA MET A 24 1.84 5.87 -5.64
C MET A 24 0.78 6.88 -6.12
N PRO A 25 0.32 6.80 -7.38
CA PRO A 25 -0.69 7.72 -7.89
C PRO A 25 -1.99 7.65 -7.09
N ASP A 26 -2.68 8.78 -6.91
CA ASP A 26 -3.94 8.84 -6.14
C ASP A 26 -4.96 7.79 -6.62
N ARG A 27 -5.11 7.58 -7.94
CA ARG A 27 -5.99 6.55 -8.50
C ARG A 27 -5.63 5.11 -8.09
N VAL A 28 -4.34 4.81 -7.96
CA VAL A 28 -3.88 3.46 -7.56
C VAL A 28 -4.18 3.27 -6.08
N ARG A 29 -3.88 4.29 -5.27
CA ARG A 29 -4.19 4.28 -3.85
C ARG A 29 -5.69 4.17 -3.59
N GLU A 30 -6.53 4.89 -4.35
CA GLU A 30 -7.99 4.76 -4.29
C GLU A 30 -8.42 3.32 -4.56
N ALA A 31 -7.97 2.72 -5.66
CA ALA A 31 -8.28 1.35 -6.00
C ALA A 31 -7.80 0.33 -4.94
N VAL A 32 -6.64 0.56 -4.30
CA VAL A 32 -6.17 -0.27 -3.18
C VAL A 32 -7.18 -0.24 -2.03
N PHE A 33 -7.64 0.94 -1.64
CA PHE A 33 -8.60 1.07 -0.55
C PHE A 33 -10.00 0.60 -0.91
N ASP A 34 -10.40 0.66 -2.18
CA ASP A 34 -11.68 0.10 -2.63
C ASP A 34 -11.68 -1.44 -2.57
N ILE A 35 -10.55 -2.06 -2.92
CA ILE A 35 -10.37 -3.51 -2.76
C ILE A 35 -10.38 -3.90 -1.28
N LEU A 36 -9.67 -3.16 -0.42
CA LEU A 36 -9.71 -3.39 1.02
C LEU A 36 -11.12 -3.20 1.61
N ALA A 37 -11.84 -2.18 1.17
CA ALA A 37 -13.22 -1.94 1.57
C ALA A 37 -14.12 -3.13 1.18
N SER A 38 -14.00 -3.65 -0.05
CA SER A 38 -14.71 -4.86 -0.47
C SER A 38 -14.27 -6.10 0.30
N TRP A 39 -12.98 -6.21 0.63
CA TRP A 39 -12.42 -7.33 1.37
C TRP A 39 -13.05 -7.46 2.75
N PHE A 40 -13.21 -6.33 3.46
CA PHE A 40 -13.76 -6.28 4.80
C PHE A 40 -15.28 -6.06 4.83
N ASP A 41 -15.95 -6.15 3.68
CA ASP A 41 -17.39 -5.84 3.52
C ASP A 41 -17.78 -4.49 4.17
N LEU A 42 -16.92 -3.49 3.97
CA LEU A 42 -17.03 -2.17 4.58
C LEU A 42 -16.92 -1.07 3.50
N PRO A 43 -18.01 -0.80 2.73
CA PRO A 43 -17.96 0.12 1.59
C PRO A 43 -17.36 1.49 1.95
N GLY A 44 -16.26 1.84 1.26
CA GLY A 44 -15.53 3.10 1.45
C GLY A 44 -14.73 3.22 2.75
N GLY A 45 -14.76 2.20 3.62
CA GLY A 45 -14.15 2.21 4.95
C GLY A 45 -13.07 1.16 5.14
N ILE A 46 -12.48 1.17 6.34
CA ILE A 46 -11.55 0.17 6.86
C ILE A 46 -12.01 -0.19 8.27
N PRO A 47 -12.01 -1.48 8.67
CA PRO A 47 -12.39 -1.86 10.04
C PRO A 47 -11.46 -1.21 11.06
N ALA A 48 -11.89 -1.13 12.31
CA ALA A 48 -11.10 -0.57 13.41
C ALA A 48 -9.96 -1.52 13.82
N VAL A 49 -8.97 -1.69 12.94
CA VAL A 49 -7.79 -2.53 13.11
C VAL A 49 -6.52 -1.69 13.16
N ALA A 50 -5.48 -2.23 13.81
CA ALA A 50 -4.15 -1.63 13.77
C ALA A 50 -3.52 -1.84 12.40
N VAL A 51 -2.82 -0.82 11.91
CA VAL A 51 -2.13 -0.82 10.62
C VAL A 51 -0.61 -0.70 10.82
N ALA A 52 0.16 -1.40 10.00
CA ALA A 52 1.60 -1.19 9.86
C ALA A 52 1.90 -0.63 8.47
N ASP A 53 2.60 0.49 8.40
CA ASP A 53 3.14 1.04 7.15
C ASP A 53 4.66 0.87 7.16
N MET A 54 5.14 -0.22 6.54
CA MET A 54 6.53 -0.70 6.69
C MET A 54 7.55 0.20 5.99
N PHE A 55 7.11 1.00 5.03
CA PHE A 55 7.98 1.89 4.25
C PHE A 55 7.28 3.24 4.09
N ALA A 56 6.98 3.85 5.24
CA ALA A 56 5.96 4.89 5.31
C ALA A 56 6.19 6.08 4.38
N GLY A 57 7.44 6.50 4.15
CA GLY A 57 7.71 7.67 3.31
C GLY A 57 7.03 8.91 3.88
N SER A 58 6.06 9.47 3.15
CA SER A 58 5.19 10.57 3.64
C SER A 58 4.05 10.13 4.56
N GLY A 59 3.84 8.82 4.72
CA GLY A 59 2.72 8.21 5.46
C GLY A 59 1.43 8.10 4.66
N SER A 60 1.47 8.19 3.34
CA SER A 60 0.25 8.34 2.52
C SER A 60 -0.70 7.14 2.59
N LEU A 61 -0.19 5.93 2.79
CA LEU A 61 -1.03 4.72 2.93
C LEU A 61 -1.56 4.61 4.36
N GLY A 62 -0.69 4.65 5.37
CA GLY A 62 -1.12 4.60 6.77
C GLY A 62 -2.11 5.71 7.17
N LEU A 63 -1.87 6.96 6.74
CA LEU A 63 -2.78 8.08 6.99
C LEU A 63 -4.13 7.91 6.30
N GLU A 64 -4.15 7.38 5.09
CA GLU A 64 -5.40 7.11 4.37
C GLU A 64 -6.20 6.00 5.07
N ALA A 65 -5.54 4.96 5.59
CA ALA A 65 -6.20 3.91 6.36
C ALA A 65 -6.82 4.44 7.66
N VAL A 66 -6.08 5.25 8.42
CA VAL A 66 -6.60 5.90 9.64
C VAL A 66 -7.71 6.89 9.31
N SER A 67 -7.61 7.60 8.18
CA SER A 67 -8.70 8.46 7.71
C SER A 67 -10.00 7.66 7.50
N ARG A 68 -9.89 6.45 6.95
CA ARG A 68 -11.01 5.57 6.59
C ARG A 68 -11.55 4.69 7.72
N GLY A 69 -10.98 4.78 8.93
CA GLY A 69 -11.53 4.12 10.12
C GLY A 69 -10.59 3.16 10.84
N ALA A 70 -9.36 2.95 10.36
CA ALA A 70 -8.38 2.16 11.10
C ALA A 70 -8.14 2.71 12.51
N SER A 71 -7.90 1.83 13.48
CA SER A 71 -7.77 2.21 14.90
C SER A 71 -6.47 2.94 15.22
N GLY A 72 -5.50 2.90 14.30
CA GLY A 72 -4.16 3.49 14.46
C GLY A 72 -3.20 2.97 13.40
N CYS A 73 -2.02 3.58 13.31
CA CYS A 73 -0.99 3.18 12.38
C CYS A 73 0.41 3.34 12.97
N ASP A 74 1.21 2.29 12.88
CA ASP A 74 2.65 2.34 13.11
C ASP A 74 3.37 2.58 11.79
N PHE A 75 4.08 3.69 11.70
CA PHE A 75 4.82 4.11 10.53
C PHE A 75 6.30 3.78 10.71
N PHE A 76 6.82 2.85 9.92
CA PHE A 76 8.22 2.45 9.92
C PHE A 76 8.95 3.25 8.85
N GLU A 77 9.89 4.10 9.27
CA GLU A 77 10.67 4.92 8.35
C GLU A 77 12.09 5.17 8.89
N ARG A 78 13.10 5.07 8.03
CA ARG A 78 14.51 5.28 8.41
C ARG A 78 15.11 6.56 7.85
N ALA A 79 14.70 6.96 6.64
CA ALA A 79 15.26 8.10 5.92
C ALA A 79 14.89 9.41 6.61
N GLY A 80 15.89 10.22 6.94
CA GLY A 80 15.68 11.44 7.73
C GLY A 80 14.75 12.46 7.06
N SER A 81 14.85 12.63 5.73
CA SER A 81 13.99 13.53 4.97
C SER A 81 12.53 13.05 4.95
N ALA A 82 12.29 11.76 4.72
CA ALA A 82 10.96 11.17 4.78
C ALA A 82 10.36 11.25 6.19
N LEU A 83 11.15 10.94 7.21
CA LEU A 83 10.74 11.04 8.61
C LEU A 83 10.28 12.45 9.00
N ALA A 84 10.98 13.49 8.52
CA ALA A 84 10.60 14.87 8.77
C ALA A 84 9.25 15.21 8.10
N THR A 85 9.08 14.82 6.84
CA THR A 85 7.81 14.99 6.12
C THR A 85 6.66 14.25 6.79
N LEU A 86 6.86 12.97 7.15
CA LEU A 86 5.86 12.16 7.86
C LEU A 86 5.42 12.82 9.16
N LYS A 87 6.36 13.29 9.99
CA LYS A 87 6.04 13.98 11.24
C LYS A 87 5.27 15.28 11.02
N SER A 88 5.61 16.05 9.98
CA SER A 88 4.85 17.25 9.60
C SER A 88 3.41 16.88 9.22
N ASN A 89 3.23 15.87 8.36
CA ASN A 89 1.90 15.43 7.94
C ASN A 89 1.04 14.94 9.12
N LEU A 90 1.64 14.20 10.07
CA LEU A 90 0.96 13.75 11.29
C LEU A 90 0.50 14.93 12.16
N HIS A 91 1.39 15.91 12.35
CA HIS A 91 1.06 17.14 13.08
C HIS A 91 -0.05 17.94 12.38
N ASP A 92 0.05 18.13 11.06
CA ASP A 92 -0.89 18.95 10.28
C ASP A 92 -2.29 18.32 10.17
N LEU A 93 -2.39 17.01 10.35
CA LEU A 93 -3.65 16.27 10.42
C LEU A 93 -4.19 16.11 11.84
N ASP A 94 -3.47 16.61 12.85
CA ASP A 94 -3.79 16.47 14.27
C ASP A 94 -4.04 15.00 14.66
N THR A 95 -3.11 14.12 14.28
CA THR A 95 -3.22 12.69 14.57
C THR A 95 -3.03 12.41 16.05
N GLY A 96 -3.84 11.50 16.59
CA GLY A 96 -3.73 11.08 17.98
C GLY A 96 -2.56 10.12 18.26
N PRO A 97 -2.41 9.69 19.53
CA PRO A 97 -1.32 8.81 19.98
C PRO A 97 -1.33 7.42 19.33
N GLU A 98 -2.42 7.03 18.67
CA GLU A 98 -2.56 5.81 17.89
C GLU A 98 -1.73 5.81 16.59
N CYS A 99 -1.27 6.98 16.15
CA CYS A 99 -0.36 7.12 15.01
C CYS A 99 1.08 7.26 15.50
N ARG A 100 1.87 6.18 15.45
CA ARG A 100 3.22 6.14 16.03
C ARG A 100 4.28 6.08 14.94
N VAL A 101 5.35 6.86 15.12
CA VAL A 101 6.49 6.86 14.18
C VAL A 101 7.65 6.06 14.78
N LEU A 102 8.03 5.00 14.07
CA LEU A 102 9.16 4.14 14.42
C LEU A 102 10.32 4.43 13.49
N ARG A 103 11.40 5.03 14.02
CA ARG A 103 12.61 5.33 13.26
C ARG A 103 13.48 4.08 13.10
N VAL A 104 13.11 3.17 12.22
CA VAL A 104 13.72 1.84 12.08
C VAL A 104 13.85 1.42 10.62
N ASN A 105 14.75 0.46 10.36
CA ASN A 105 14.83 -0.19 9.06
C ASN A 105 13.83 -1.36 9.00
N ALA A 106 12.74 -1.24 8.25
CA ALA A 106 11.73 -2.30 8.16
C ALA A 106 12.28 -3.63 7.62
N TRP A 107 13.37 -3.61 6.85
CA TRP A 107 14.02 -4.84 6.38
C TRP A 107 14.69 -5.67 7.47
N THR A 108 14.99 -5.08 8.63
CA THR A 108 15.73 -5.73 9.71
C THR A 108 15.06 -5.56 11.07
N CYS A 109 13.96 -4.80 11.14
CA CYS A 109 13.25 -4.59 12.38
C CYS A 109 12.33 -5.78 12.61
N PRO A 110 12.55 -6.58 13.65
CA PRO A 110 11.55 -7.56 14.01
C PRO A 110 10.31 -6.78 14.48
N LEU A 111 9.14 -7.14 13.97
CA LEU A 111 7.85 -6.56 14.43
C LEU A 111 7.53 -6.88 15.90
N THR A 112 8.48 -7.45 16.64
CA THR A 112 8.34 -7.89 18.03
C THR A 112 8.63 -6.80 19.06
N THR A 113 9.01 -5.57 18.67
CA THR A 113 9.38 -4.48 19.60
C THR A 113 8.83 -3.09 19.22
N PRO A 114 8.04 -2.42 20.09
CA PRO A 114 7.02 -2.98 20.99
C PRO A 114 5.75 -3.30 20.19
N ARG A 115 5.30 -4.55 20.31
CA ARG A 115 4.05 -5.03 19.72
C ARG A 115 2.91 -4.02 20.00
N PRO A 116 2.12 -3.60 18.99
CA PRO A 116 0.87 -2.90 19.27
C PRO A 116 0.02 -3.72 20.26
N PRO A 117 -0.85 -3.07 21.05
CA PRO A 117 -1.73 -3.78 22.00
C PRO A 117 -2.63 -4.84 21.34
N SER A 118 -2.81 -4.77 20.02
CA SER A 118 -3.50 -5.74 19.18
C SER A 118 -2.66 -6.03 17.92
N PRO A 119 -2.66 -7.24 17.34
CA PRO A 119 -1.92 -7.50 16.12
C PRO A 119 -2.48 -6.72 14.91
N TYR A 120 -1.67 -6.54 13.87
CA TYR A 120 -2.02 -5.74 12.69
C TYR A 120 -3.04 -6.46 11.79
N GLY A 121 -4.13 -5.79 11.44
CA GLY A 121 -5.09 -6.28 10.45
C GLY A 121 -4.67 -5.97 9.02
N ILE A 122 -3.95 -4.86 8.81
CA ILE A 122 -3.45 -4.45 7.49
C ILE A 122 -1.97 -4.08 7.61
N LEU A 123 -1.17 -4.60 6.68
CA LEU A 123 0.25 -4.29 6.57
C LEU A 123 0.55 -3.78 5.16
N PHE A 124 0.98 -2.53 5.04
CA PHE A 124 1.46 -1.96 3.78
C PHE A 124 2.96 -2.21 3.63
N VAL A 125 3.35 -2.76 2.48
CA VAL A 125 4.73 -3.06 2.12
C VAL A 125 5.02 -2.38 0.79
N ASP A 126 5.55 -1.16 0.84
CA ASP A 126 5.95 -0.35 -0.33
C ASP A 126 7.46 -0.08 -0.38
N PRO A 127 8.29 -1.13 -0.57
CA PRO A 127 9.73 -0.98 -0.57
C PRO A 127 10.22 -0.21 -1.82
N PRO A 128 11.39 0.44 -1.74
CA PRO A 128 12.04 0.98 -2.92
C PRO A 128 12.29 -0.12 -3.96
N TYR A 129 11.92 0.11 -5.22
CA TYR A 129 11.96 -0.93 -6.26
C TYR A 129 13.33 -1.62 -6.43
N ALA A 130 14.43 -0.87 -6.34
CA ALA A 130 15.77 -1.45 -6.44
C ALA A 130 16.05 -2.54 -5.39
N ASP A 131 15.39 -2.47 -4.24
CA ASP A 131 15.54 -3.39 -3.12
C ASP A 131 14.53 -4.57 -3.18
N ALA A 132 13.57 -4.52 -4.11
CA ALA A 132 12.39 -5.39 -4.14
C ALA A 132 12.28 -6.28 -5.40
N ARG A 133 13.27 -6.24 -6.29
CA ARG A 133 13.27 -7.01 -7.55
C ARG A 133 13.59 -8.50 -7.39
N ASP A 134 14.35 -8.87 -6.35
CA ASP A 134 14.70 -10.26 -6.10
C ASP A 134 13.55 -11.01 -5.43
N THR A 135 12.86 -11.83 -6.22
CA THR A 135 11.74 -12.68 -5.79
C THR A 135 12.17 -14.09 -5.40
N SER A 136 13.47 -14.40 -5.41
CA SER A 136 13.96 -15.70 -4.94
C SER A 136 13.60 -15.92 -3.45
N PRO A 137 13.52 -17.16 -2.95
CA PRO A 137 13.25 -17.42 -1.53
C PRO A 137 14.21 -16.70 -0.56
N THR A 138 15.41 -16.35 -1.01
CA THR A 138 16.42 -15.62 -0.24
C THR A 138 16.35 -14.11 -0.42
N GLY A 139 15.51 -13.62 -1.33
CA GLY A 139 15.28 -12.21 -1.60
C GLY A 139 14.68 -11.47 -0.41
N ARG A 140 14.81 -10.14 -0.41
CA ARG A 140 14.44 -9.31 0.74
C ARG A 140 12.94 -9.27 0.99
N VAL A 141 12.13 -9.20 -0.07
CA VAL A 141 10.66 -9.19 0.05
C VAL A 141 10.14 -10.53 0.60
N PRO A 142 10.51 -11.71 0.03
CA PRO A 142 10.16 -13.00 0.62
C PRO A 142 10.55 -13.16 2.09
N ARG A 143 11.77 -12.76 2.47
CA ARG A 143 12.23 -12.79 3.88
C ARG A 143 11.38 -11.89 4.78
N LEU A 144 11.12 -10.65 4.35
CA LEU A 144 10.28 -9.73 5.09
C LEU A 144 8.88 -10.32 5.29
N LEU A 145 8.25 -10.84 4.23
CA LEU A 145 6.92 -11.43 4.32
C LEU A 145 6.91 -12.63 5.28
N ASN A 146 7.97 -13.45 5.31
CA ASN A 146 8.09 -14.52 6.30
C ASN A 146 8.19 -13.99 7.75
N ASP A 147 8.94 -12.92 7.98
CA ASP A 147 9.03 -12.28 9.31
C ASP A 147 7.69 -11.65 9.73
N LEU A 148 6.98 -11.04 8.76
CA LEU A 148 5.63 -10.51 8.96
C LEU A 148 4.63 -11.61 9.30
N TYR A 149 4.75 -12.80 8.70
CA TYR A 149 3.85 -13.93 8.98
C TYR A 149 3.87 -14.30 10.46
N LEU A 150 5.07 -14.45 11.01
CA LEU A 150 5.27 -14.78 12.41
C LEU A 150 4.72 -13.72 13.36
N ALA A 151 4.67 -12.46 12.94
CA ALA A 151 4.16 -11.34 13.72
C ALA A 151 2.64 -11.11 13.56
N ALA A 152 2.10 -11.28 12.35
CA ALA A 152 0.72 -11.02 11.98
C ALA A 152 -0.22 -12.16 12.37
N TRP A 153 0.24 -13.42 12.37
CA TRP A 153 -0.61 -14.60 12.61
C TRP A 153 -1.28 -14.63 13.99
N ALA A 154 -0.85 -13.81 14.95
CA ALA A 154 -1.58 -13.66 16.19
C ALA A 154 -2.96 -12.93 16.04
N ALA A 155 -3.30 -12.36 14.87
CA ALA A 155 -4.56 -11.65 14.60
C ALA A 155 -5.64 -12.46 13.87
N GLY A 156 -5.33 -13.63 13.30
CA GLY A 156 -6.31 -14.48 12.62
C GLY A 156 -6.82 -13.98 11.25
N GLU A 157 -6.77 -12.68 10.94
CA GLU A 157 -7.34 -12.09 9.70
C GLU A 157 -6.52 -10.91 9.15
N SER A 158 -5.22 -11.09 8.94
CA SER A 158 -4.35 -10.02 8.41
C SER A 158 -4.24 -10.07 6.88
N VAL A 159 -4.20 -8.89 6.25
CA VAL A 159 -3.84 -8.73 4.83
C VAL A 159 -2.56 -7.91 4.68
N VAL A 160 -1.66 -8.39 3.83
CA VAL A 160 -0.48 -7.64 3.39
C VAL A 160 -0.76 -7.07 2.01
N VAL A 161 -0.58 -5.76 1.85
CA VAL A 161 -0.66 -5.06 0.57
C VAL A 161 0.76 -4.74 0.11
N LEU A 162 1.25 -5.50 -0.87
CA LEU A 162 2.58 -5.36 -1.43
C LEU A 162 2.53 -4.52 -2.70
N HIS A 163 3.25 -3.40 -2.71
CA HIS A 163 3.52 -2.62 -3.92
C HIS A 163 4.87 -3.04 -4.53
N HIS A 164 4.89 -3.24 -5.85
CA HIS A 164 6.07 -3.69 -6.58
C HIS A 164 6.03 -3.22 -8.05
N GLU A 165 7.15 -3.39 -8.77
CA GLU A 165 7.15 -3.24 -10.23
C GLU A 165 6.26 -4.33 -10.86
N ASP A 166 5.49 -4.00 -11.89
CA ASP A 166 4.59 -4.94 -12.62
C ASP A 166 5.27 -6.25 -13.05
N ARG A 167 6.54 -6.17 -13.47
CA ARG A 167 7.36 -7.30 -13.92
C ARG A 167 7.77 -8.25 -12.79
N VAL A 168 7.74 -7.77 -11.54
CA VAL A 168 8.00 -8.59 -10.36
C VAL A 168 6.72 -9.39 -10.09
N GLN A 169 6.82 -10.72 -10.16
CA GLN A 169 5.70 -11.61 -9.88
C GLN A 169 6.02 -12.39 -8.61
N PRO A 170 5.54 -11.96 -7.44
CA PRO A 170 5.68 -12.71 -6.20
C PRO A 170 4.64 -13.84 -6.19
N ASP A 171 4.67 -14.73 -7.18
CA ASP A 171 3.60 -15.70 -7.44
C ASP A 171 3.50 -16.77 -6.34
N VAL A 172 4.61 -17.03 -5.66
CA VAL A 172 4.71 -17.92 -4.51
C VAL A 172 5.87 -17.42 -3.68
N ILE A 173 5.72 -17.31 -2.36
CA ILE A 173 6.85 -17.21 -1.45
C ILE A 173 7.13 -18.64 -0.99
N PRO A 174 8.11 -19.35 -1.60
CA PRO A 174 8.29 -20.77 -1.33
C PRO A 174 8.64 -20.99 0.15
N GLY A 175 7.89 -21.87 0.82
CA GLY A 175 8.06 -22.16 2.24
C GLY A 175 7.32 -21.23 3.20
N SER A 176 6.47 -20.32 2.70
CA SER A 176 5.55 -19.55 3.55
C SER A 176 4.11 -20.06 3.43
N ALA A 177 3.29 -19.81 4.45
CA ALA A 177 1.86 -20.08 4.39
C ALA A 177 1.06 -18.99 3.65
N TRP A 178 1.74 -18.00 3.06
CA TRP A 178 1.09 -16.92 2.35
C TRP A 178 0.48 -17.39 1.02
N CYS A 179 -0.76 -16.97 0.78
CA CYS A 179 -1.51 -17.14 -0.45
C CYS A 179 -1.70 -15.77 -1.10
N VAL A 180 -1.44 -15.67 -2.42
CA VAL A 180 -1.84 -14.50 -3.20
C VAL A 180 -3.35 -14.55 -3.34
N ALA A 181 -4.03 -13.51 -2.85
CA ALA A 181 -5.48 -13.43 -2.87
C ALA A 181 -6.03 -12.57 -4.01
N ASP A 182 -5.34 -11.48 -4.34
CA ASP A 182 -5.63 -10.63 -5.50
C ASP A 182 -4.33 -9.98 -5.97
N ARG A 183 -4.28 -9.66 -7.26
CA ARG A 183 -3.19 -8.90 -7.87
C ARG A 183 -3.77 -7.99 -8.94
N ARG A 184 -3.40 -6.70 -8.86
CA ARG A 184 -3.78 -5.67 -9.82
C ARG A 184 -2.55 -5.01 -10.41
N VAL A 185 -2.59 -4.70 -11.71
CA VAL A 185 -1.51 -4.00 -12.41
C VAL A 185 -2.06 -2.69 -12.97
N TYR A 186 -1.33 -1.60 -12.73
CA TYR A 186 -1.68 -0.24 -13.16
C TYR A 186 -0.49 0.38 -13.90
N GLY A 187 -0.36 0.08 -15.19
CA GLY A 187 0.85 0.43 -15.94
C GLY A 187 2.05 -0.34 -15.41
N SER A 188 3.11 0.36 -14.96
CA SER A 188 4.33 -0.28 -14.42
C SER A 188 4.26 -0.62 -12.91
N THR A 189 3.09 -0.43 -12.29
CA THR A 189 2.87 -0.65 -10.85
C THR A 189 2.06 -1.92 -10.65
N GLY A 190 2.58 -2.87 -9.90
CA GLY A 190 1.86 -4.03 -9.39
C GLY A 190 1.47 -3.85 -7.93
N ILE A 191 0.23 -4.21 -7.59
CA ILE A 191 -0.24 -4.36 -6.22
C ILE A 191 -0.65 -5.81 -6.03
N THR A 192 -0.10 -6.48 -5.02
CA THR A 192 -0.47 -7.84 -4.64
C THR A 192 -1.00 -7.86 -3.21
N PHE A 193 -2.18 -8.44 -3.03
CA PHE A 193 -2.79 -8.70 -1.73
C PHE A 193 -2.47 -10.12 -1.30
N VAL A 194 -1.86 -10.26 -0.13
CA VAL A 194 -1.33 -11.53 0.36
C VAL A 194 -1.92 -11.84 1.73
N THR A 195 -2.40 -13.07 1.92
CA THR A 195 -3.01 -13.52 3.17
C THR A 195 -2.47 -14.86 3.63
N ALA A 196 -2.45 -15.07 4.94
CA ALA A 196 -1.90 -16.29 5.54
C ALA A 196 -2.82 -17.53 5.38
N THR A 197 -4.11 -17.27 5.15
CA THR A 197 -5.10 -18.29 4.77
C THR A 197 -5.80 -17.75 3.51
N PRO A 198 -6.11 -18.61 2.52
CA PRO A 198 -6.92 -18.18 1.39
C PRO A 198 -8.23 -17.52 1.89
N PRO A 199 -8.66 -16.38 1.32
CA PRO A 199 -9.93 -15.78 1.72
C PRO A 199 -11.11 -16.72 1.40
N PRO A 200 -12.24 -16.64 2.14
CA PRO A 200 -13.45 -17.43 1.89
C PRO A 200 -13.91 -17.30 0.43
N ALA A 201 -14.38 -18.40 -0.17
CA ALA A 201 -14.65 -18.48 -1.62
C ALA A 201 -15.54 -17.33 -2.15
N ASP A 202 -16.54 -16.90 -1.39
CA ASP A 202 -17.52 -15.88 -1.78
C ASP A 202 -16.90 -14.48 -1.98
N SER A 203 -15.78 -14.18 -1.31
CA SER A 203 -15.09 -12.88 -1.44
C SER A 203 -14.29 -12.76 -2.75
N ARG A 204 -13.97 -13.88 -3.41
CA ARG A 204 -13.17 -13.90 -4.67
C ARG A 204 -13.97 -13.47 -5.90
N GLU A 205 -15.27 -13.72 -5.92
CA GLU A 205 -16.12 -13.36 -7.07
C GLU A 205 -16.35 -11.84 -7.17
N SER A 206 -16.44 -11.13 -6.03
CA SER A 206 -16.55 -9.67 -6.01
C SER A 206 -15.22 -8.97 -6.36
N MET A 207 -14.09 -9.63 -6.08
CA MET A 207 -12.74 -9.09 -6.30
C MET A 207 -12.17 -9.33 -7.70
N THR A 208 -12.74 -10.24 -8.50
CA THR A 208 -12.25 -10.53 -9.87
C THR A 208 -12.79 -9.58 -10.93
N ALA A 209 -13.70 -8.66 -10.57
CA ALA A 209 -14.11 -7.58 -11.45
C ALA A 209 -12.92 -6.64 -11.70
N SER A 210 -12.25 -6.83 -12.84
CA SER A 210 -11.33 -5.83 -13.39
C SER A 210 -12.12 -4.59 -13.78
N PRO A 211 -11.66 -3.37 -13.46
CA PRO A 211 -12.11 -2.21 -14.21
C PRO A 211 -11.69 -2.47 -15.67
N ARG A 212 -12.67 -2.50 -16.57
CA ARG A 212 -12.44 -2.66 -18.00
C ARG A 212 -11.38 -1.65 -18.44
N ASP A 213 -10.35 -2.14 -19.12
CA ASP A 213 -9.36 -1.34 -19.85
C ASP A 213 -10.07 -0.59 -21.00
N ASP A 214 -10.82 0.45 -20.69
CA ASP A 214 -11.21 1.50 -21.65
C ASP A 214 -10.35 2.73 -21.37
N LEU A 215 -9.04 2.60 -21.58
CA LEU A 215 -8.15 3.73 -21.77
C LEU A 215 -8.05 3.96 -23.28
N GLY A 216 -9.00 4.76 -23.78
CA GLY A 216 -9.03 5.24 -25.15
C GLY A 216 -7.68 5.84 -25.55
N SER A 217 -7.12 5.30 -26.62
CA SER A 217 -5.98 5.87 -27.32
C SER A 217 -6.40 7.16 -28.02
N ASP A 218 -6.29 8.31 -27.33
CA ASP A 218 -6.29 9.60 -28.00
C ASP A 218 -4.95 9.76 -28.76
N THR A 219 -4.91 9.15 -29.94
CA THR A 219 -3.92 9.49 -30.97
C THR A 219 -4.44 10.73 -31.69
N ASN A 220 -4.02 11.88 -31.18
CA ASN A 220 -4.21 13.16 -31.85
C ASN A 220 -3.29 13.21 -33.09
N ALA A 221 -3.83 12.92 -34.27
CA ALA A 221 -3.16 13.16 -35.54
C ALA A 221 -3.39 14.62 -35.97
N PRO A 222 -2.35 15.38 -36.38
CA PRO A 222 -2.58 16.73 -36.89
C PRO A 222 -3.07 16.65 -38.34
N ALA A 223 -4.29 17.12 -38.57
CA ALA A 223 -4.74 17.54 -39.90
C ALA A 223 -4.10 18.90 -40.21
N VAL A 224 -3.21 18.94 -41.20
CA VAL A 224 -2.75 20.20 -41.81
C VAL A 224 -3.60 20.41 -43.06
N GLU A 225 -4.52 21.37 -42.98
CA GLU A 225 -5.35 21.84 -44.08
C GLU A 225 -4.50 22.50 -45.17
N GLY A 226 -4.85 22.21 -46.42
CA GLY A 226 -4.28 22.81 -47.61
C GLY A 226 -4.69 24.27 -47.77
N VAL A 227 -3.73 25.09 -48.15
CA VAL A 227 -3.91 26.47 -48.63
C VAL A 227 -4.30 26.44 -50.10
N PRO A 228 -5.35 27.17 -50.55
CA PRO A 228 -5.48 27.53 -51.97
C PRO A 228 -5.01 28.98 -52.18
N GLY A 229 -4.04 29.18 -53.06
CA GLY A 229 -3.63 30.50 -53.51
C GLY A 229 -2.58 30.42 -54.63
N GLY A 230 -3.00 30.70 -55.86
CA GLY A 230 -2.14 30.79 -57.05
C GLY A 230 -2.76 30.18 -58.27
#